data_AF-A0A853GSA2-F1
#
_entry.id   AF-A0A853GSA2-F1
#
_cell.length_a   1.000
_cell.length_b   1.000
_cell.length_c   1.000
_cell.angle_alpha   90.00
_cell.angle_beta   90.00
_cell.angle_gamma   90.00
#
_symmetry.space_group_name_H-M   'P 1'
#
loop_
_entity.id
_entity.type
_entity.pdbx_description
1 polymer ?
#
loop_
_entity_poly.entity_id
_entity_poly.type
_entity_poly.pdbx_seq_one_letter_code
_entity_poly.pdbx_strand_id
1 'polypeptide(L)'
;MNNTEEHVEETIEEHEGLIKTPKQLIVTVILAFIVPIVLIILLVNLVEASAQMGSGSDAQTEESIANRIKPVASFHLVDANAPKVFKTGQQVFESTCTACHTAGVAGAPKLGDKAAWAPFIKAGYEEMVKVAIHGKGAMPPKGGNPSLDDFEVERAVVYIANQSGASFEEPKEPAGDAPAADAKPAEAAAAAAAQAAPTEAPAAAAPAAEAPAAPAAKAEAPAEQAAAIDPAGEKLYKSVCFACHAAGVANAPKFGDKAAWAPLIESGMDTMVSIAINGKGAMPPRGGSQASDAEIKAAVQYMVEAAK
;
A
#
# COMPACT_ATOMS: atom_id res chain seq x y z
N MET A 1 63.63 102.09 -28.54
CA MET A 1 62.22 102.17 -28.08
C MET A 1 61.64 100.79 -28.40
N ASN A 2 61.63 99.83 -27.48
CA ASN A 2 60.67 99.73 -26.38
C ASN A 2 59.26 100.14 -26.84
N ASN A 3 58.40 99.15 -27.09
CA ASN A 3 57.28 98.88 -26.20
C ASN A 3 56.94 97.39 -26.25
N THR A 4 56.86 96.81 -25.04
CA THR A 4 56.33 95.48 -24.79
C THR A 4 54.85 95.64 -24.52
N GLU A 5 53.98 94.97 -25.27
CA GLU A 5 52.61 94.73 -24.86
C GLU A 5 52.51 93.27 -24.41
N GLU A 6 52.75 93.04 -23.13
CA GLU A 6 52.23 91.86 -22.45
C GLU A 6 50.72 92.04 -22.35
N HIS A 7 49.95 91.20 -23.05
CA HIS A 7 48.57 90.96 -22.69
C HIS A 7 48.37 89.49 -22.40
N VAL A 8 47.98 89.23 -21.15
CA VAL A 8 47.68 87.93 -20.58
C VAL A 8 46.41 87.40 -21.24
N GLU A 9 46.52 86.34 -22.04
CA GLU A 9 45.37 85.48 -22.31
C GLU A 9 45.25 84.45 -21.18
N GLU A 10 44.06 84.40 -20.57
CA GLU A 10 43.70 83.41 -19.57
C GLU A 10 43.98 81.99 -20.09
N THR A 11 44.57 81.14 -19.24
CA THR A 11 44.60 79.71 -19.46
C THR A 11 43.18 79.15 -19.38
N ILE A 12 42.46 79.23 -20.50
CA ILE A 12 41.41 78.28 -20.81
C ILE A 12 42.11 76.93 -20.93
N GLU A 13 42.02 76.09 -19.90
CA GLU A 13 42.29 74.67 -20.06
C GLU A 13 41.25 74.11 -21.03
N GLU A 14 41.57 74.14 -22.32
CA GLU A 14 40.80 73.41 -23.31
C GLU A 14 40.88 71.93 -22.93
N HIS A 15 39.78 71.41 -22.39
CA HIS A 15 39.61 69.99 -22.17
C HIS A 15 39.71 69.29 -23.53
N GLU A 16 40.90 68.81 -23.89
CA GLU A 16 41.11 67.93 -25.04
C GLU A 16 40.18 66.72 -24.89
N GLY A 17 39.04 66.78 -25.56
CA GLY A 17 38.10 65.67 -25.61
C GLY A 17 38.78 64.43 -26.16
N LEU A 18 38.31 63.25 -25.76
CA LEU A 18 38.86 61.94 -26.12
C LEU A 18 38.88 61.64 -27.64
N ILE A 19 38.39 62.57 -28.46
CA ILE A 19 38.16 62.45 -29.90
C ILE A 19 39.09 63.42 -30.64
N LYS A 20 40.24 62.92 -31.11
CA LYS A 20 41.29 63.74 -31.72
C LYS A 20 41.25 63.83 -33.25
N THR A 21 40.32 63.13 -33.90
CA THR A 21 40.12 63.21 -35.37
C THR A 21 38.65 63.19 -35.76
N PRO A 22 38.26 63.81 -36.89
CA PRO A 22 36.88 63.75 -37.40
C PRO A 22 36.40 62.32 -37.66
N LYS A 23 37.30 61.41 -38.08
CA LYS A 23 36.99 59.99 -38.26
C LYS A 23 36.65 59.31 -36.94
N GLN A 24 37.39 59.61 -35.87
CA GLN A 24 37.12 59.10 -34.53
C GLN A 24 35.77 59.63 -34.01
N LEU A 25 35.42 60.88 -34.31
CA LEU A 25 34.11 61.46 -33.95
C LEU A 25 32.97 60.68 -34.59
N ILE A 26 33.05 60.46 -35.91
CA ILE A 26 32.04 59.71 -36.66
C ILE A 26 31.90 58.28 -36.13
N VAL A 27 33.01 57.58 -35.84
CA VAL A 27 32.98 56.22 -35.28
C VAL A 27 32.37 56.18 -33.88
N THR A 28 32.74 57.11 -32.99
CA THR A 28 32.19 57.19 -31.63
C THR A 28 30.69 57.49 -31.65
N VAL A 29 30.22 58.41 -32.52
CA VAL A 29 28.79 58.70 -32.68
C VAL A 29 28.04 57.47 -33.22
N ILE A 30 28.55 56.79 -34.25
CA ILE A 30 27.91 55.59 -34.80
C ILE A 30 27.81 54.47 -33.75
N LEU A 31 28.89 54.20 -33.00
CA LEU A 31 28.87 53.20 -31.93
C LEU A 31 27.94 53.57 -30.78
N ALA A 32 27.84 54.87 -30.43
CA ALA A 32 26.94 55.35 -29.39
C ALA A 32 25.44 55.13 -29.72
N PHE A 33 25.08 54.99 -30.99
CA PHE A 33 23.73 54.58 -31.40
C PHE A 33 23.61 53.06 -31.62
N ILE A 34 24.56 52.43 -32.32
CA ILE A 34 24.48 50.99 -32.64
C ILE A 34 24.56 50.12 -31.39
N VAL A 35 25.46 50.42 -30.44
CA VAL A 35 25.65 49.56 -29.26
C VAL A 35 24.37 49.51 -28.40
N PRO A 36 23.72 50.63 -28.01
CA PRO A 36 22.45 50.58 -27.30
C PRO A 36 21.34 49.88 -28.10
N ILE A 37 21.25 50.09 -29.42
CA ILE A 37 20.23 49.42 -30.26
C ILE A 37 20.42 47.89 -30.23
N VAL A 38 21.65 47.40 -30.41
CA VAL A 38 21.96 45.96 -30.34
C VAL A 38 21.71 45.40 -28.94
N LEU A 39 22.03 46.17 -27.88
CA LEU A 39 21.78 45.78 -26.49
C LEU A 39 20.27 45.69 -26.20
N ILE A 40 19.47 46.66 -26.68
CA ILE A 40 18.00 46.64 -26.59
C ILE A 40 17.44 45.44 -27.37
N ILE A 41 17.91 45.15 -28.58
CA ILE A 41 17.47 43.97 -29.36
C ILE A 41 17.80 42.67 -28.62
N LEU A 42 19.00 42.55 -28.04
CA LEU A 42 19.38 41.42 -27.20
C LEU A 42 18.50 41.29 -25.95
N LEU A 43 18.15 42.40 -25.30
CA LEU A 43 17.26 42.41 -24.14
C LEU A 43 15.81 42.07 -24.51
N VAL A 44 15.30 42.55 -25.65
CA VAL A 44 13.98 42.18 -26.17
C VAL A 44 13.95 40.68 -26.50
N ASN A 45 14.93 40.17 -27.23
CA ASN A 45 15.04 38.73 -27.51
C ASN A 45 15.19 37.90 -26.22
N LEU A 46 15.90 38.40 -25.20
CA LEU A 46 16.02 37.73 -23.90
C LEU A 46 14.68 37.71 -23.16
N VAL A 47 13.91 38.81 -23.19
CA VAL A 47 12.60 38.94 -22.55
C VAL A 47 11.52 38.12 -23.28
N GLU A 48 11.59 38.02 -24.60
CA GLU A 48 10.69 37.16 -25.40
C GLU A 48 11.06 35.67 -25.28
N ALA A 49 12.35 35.34 -25.22
CA ALA A 49 12.83 33.97 -24.98
C ALA A 49 12.62 33.51 -23.53
N SER A 50 12.61 34.43 -22.55
CA SER A 50 12.04 34.20 -21.23
C SER A 50 10.52 34.19 -21.33
N ALA A 51 9.98 33.12 -21.93
CA ALA A 51 8.56 32.87 -22.02
C ALA A 51 7.88 33.10 -20.66
N GLN A 52 6.62 33.52 -20.69
CA GLN A 52 5.82 33.75 -19.49
C GLN A 52 5.71 32.47 -18.65
N MET A 53 6.64 32.26 -17.72
CA MET A 53 6.57 31.25 -16.68
C MET A 53 5.50 31.69 -15.66
N GLY A 54 4.24 31.52 -16.07
CA GLY A 54 3.10 31.73 -15.21
C GLY A 54 3.21 30.80 -14.01
N SER A 55 2.90 31.33 -12.82
CA SER A 55 2.96 30.61 -11.53
C SER A 55 2.36 29.20 -11.63
N GLY A 56 3.22 28.19 -11.78
CA GLY A 56 2.83 26.80 -12.00
C GLY A 56 3.46 26.08 -13.18
N SER A 57 4.14 26.76 -14.12
CA SER A 57 4.89 26.11 -15.23
C SER A 57 5.83 25.03 -14.72
N ASP A 58 6.57 25.36 -13.66
CA ASP A 58 7.64 24.51 -13.14
C ASP A 58 7.07 23.34 -12.32
N ALA A 59 5.81 23.40 -11.92
CA ALA A 59 5.13 22.37 -11.12
C ALA A 59 4.82 21.09 -11.90
N GLN A 60 4.86 21.13 -13.24
CA GLN A 60 4.75 19.97 -14.12
C GLN A 60 6.05 19.60 -14.85
N THR A 61 7.18 20.21 -14.49
CA THR A 61 8.49 19.72 -14.98
C THR A 61 8.75 18.32 -14.44
N GLU A 62 9.38 17.46 -15.24
CA GLU A 62 9.75 16.10 -14.84
C GLU A 62 10.62 16.11 -13.57
N GLU A 63 11.48 17.12 -13.40
CA GLU A 63 12.30 17.31 -12.21
C GLU A 63 11.47 17.63 -10.95
N SER A 64 10.48 18.53 -11.05
CA SER A 64 9.57 18.84 -9.94
C SER A 64 8.69 17.64 -9.55
N ILE A 65 8.21 16.90 -10.56
CA ILE A 65 7.47 15.65 -10.37
C ILE A 65 8.35 14.61 -9.69
N ALA A 66 9.57 14.37 -10.17
CA ALA A 66 10.52 13.42 -9.60
C ALA A 66 10.89 13.76 -8.15
N ASN A 67 11.15 15.05 -7.85
CA ASN A 67 11.46 15.49 -6.49
C ASN A 67 10.28 15.31 -5.51
N ARG A 68 9.04 15.47 -5.98
CA ARG A 68 7.82 15.20 -5.17
C ARG A 68 7.55 13.71 -4.96
N ILE A 69 7.95 12.87 -5.91
CA ILE A 69 7.80 11.40 -5.85
C ILE A 69 8.91 10.74 -5.01
N LYS A 70 10.09 11.35 -4.95
CA LYS A 70 11.30 10.86 -4.25
C LYS A 70 11.09 10.33 -2.82
N PRO A 71 10.27 10.94 -1.94
CA PRO A 71 10.08 10.45 -0.57
C PRO A 71 9.25 9.15 -0.47
N VAL A 72 8.52 8.79 -1.52
CA VAL A 72 7.59 7.64 -1.54
C VAL A 72 7.93 6.59 -2.60
N ALA A 73 8.80 6.90 -3.56
CA ALA A 73 9.28 5.97 -4.59
C ALA A 73 10.61 5.27 -4.21
N SER A 74 10.85 5.03 -2.92
CA SER A 74 11.84 4.07 -2.48
C SER A 74 11.27 2.65 -2.62
N PHE A 75 11.63 1.95 -3.70
CA PHE A 75 11.36 0.52 -3.81
C PHE A 75 12.56 -0.27 -3.23
N HIS A 76 12.29 -1.14 -2.26
CA HIS A 76 13.26 -2.12 -1.80
C HIS A 76 13.09 -3.38 -2.64
N LEU A 77 14.07 -3.70 -3.49
CA LEU A 77 14.18 -5.02 -4.10
C LEU A 77 14.58 -6.02 -3.01
N VAL A 78 13.58 -6.68 -2.43
CA VAL A 78 13.80 -7.85 -1.60
C VAL A 78 14.07 -9.03 -2.53
N ASP A 79 15.31 -9.53 -2.54
CA ASP A 79 15.63 -10.80 -3.18
C ASP A 79 14.82 -11.91 -2.49
N ALA A 80 14.12 -12.74 -3.27
CA ALA A 80 13.28 -13.82 -2.75
C ALA A 80 14.06 -14.88 -1.96
N ASN A 81 15.40 -14.91 -2.10
CA ASN A 81 16.31 -15.80 -1.40
C ASN A 81 17.15 -15.08 -0.33
N ALA A 82 16.98 -13.76 -0.14
CA ALA A 82 17.62 -13.07 0.97
C ALA A 82 17.01 -13.52 2.31
N PRO A 83 17.82 -13.70 3.37
CA PRO A 83 17.30 -13.99 4.70
C PRO A 83 16.28 -12.93 5.13
N LYS A 84 15.08 -13.36 5.54
CA LYS A 84 14.03 -12.46 6.02
C LYS A 84 14.50 -11.75 7.28
N VAL A 85 14.83 -10.46 7.15
CA VAL A 85 15.21 -9.61 8.28
C VAL A 85 13.93 -9.19 9.01
N PHE A 86 13.55 -9.98 10.01
CA PHE A 86 12.41 -9.70 10.87
C PHE A 86 12.66 -8.46 11.74
N LYS A 87 11.66 -7.59 11.93
CA LYS A 87 11.70 -6.43 12.82
C LYS A 87 11.69 -6.85 14.29
N THR A 88 12.43 -6.12 15.13
CA THR A 88 12.41 -6.34 16.59
C THR A 88 11.06 -5.96 17.19
N GLY A 89 10.72 -6.51 18.37
CA GLY A 89 9.46 -6.20 19.05
C GLY A 89 9.24 -4.71 19.31
N GLN A 90 10.31 -3.97 19.58
CA GLN A 90 10.27 -2.50 19.71
C GLN A 90 9.92 -1.82 18.38
N GLN A 91 10.56 -2.20 17.26
CA GLN A 91 10.28 -1.61 15.94
C GLN A 91 8.84 -1.88 15.47
N VAL A 92 8.30 -3.06 15.78
CA VAL A 92 6.90 -3.40 15.52
C VAL A 92 5.97 -2.55 16.40
N PHE A 93 6.29 -2.40 17.69
CA PHE A 93 5.53 -1.53 18.59
C PHE A 93 5.51 -0.07 18.09
N GLU A 94 6.67 0.51 17.76
CA GLU A 94 6.82 1.89 17.31
C GLU A 94 6.13 2.15 15.96
N SER A 95 6.14 1.17 15.04
CA SER A 95 5.53 1.34 13.71
C SER A 95 4.02 1.05 13.67
N THR A 96 3.50 0.24 14.58
CA THR A 96 2.12 -0.28 14.50
C THR A 96 1.33 -0.11 15.81
N CYS A 97 1.86 -0.57 16.94
CA CYS A 97 1.08 -0.68 18.19
C CYS A 97 0.98 0.64 18.99
N THR A 98 1.97 1.53 18.86
CA THR A 98 2.09 2.78 19.64
C THR A 98 0.87 3.70 19.51
N ALA A 99 0.22 3.69 18.32
CA ALA A 99 -0.95 4.50 18.01
C ALA A 99 -2.10 4.30 19.01
N CYS A 100 -2.23 3.10 19.58
CA CYS A 100 -3.22 2.80 20.61
C CYS A 100 -2.59 2.58 21.99
N HIS A 101 -1.52 1.79 22.08
CA HIS A 101 -0.99 1.33 23.37
C HIS A 101 -0.09 2.34 24.10
N THR A 102 0.29 3.47 23.50
CA THR A 102 1.01 4.53 24.22
C THR A 102 0.04 5.45 24.98
N ALA A 103 -1.02 5.93 24.30
CA ALA A 103 -2.01 6.81 24.91
C ALA A 103 -3.19 6.08 25.58
N GLY A 104 -3.36 4.78 25.33
CA GLY A 104 -4.51 3.98 25.79
C GLY A 104 -5.79 4.23 24.99
N VAL A 105 -5.65 4.46 23.68
CA VAL A 105 -6.79 4.77 22.79
C VAL A 105 -7.78 3.61 22.78
N ALA A 106 -9.08 3.93 22.72
CA ALA A 106 -10.19 2.97 22.77
C ALA A 106 -10.16 2.01 23.98
N GLY A 107 -9.52 2.41 25.09
CA GLY A 107 -9.38 1.59 26.29
C GLY A 107 -8.24 0.56 26.23
N ALA A 108 -7.32 0.68 25.27
CA ALA A 108 -6.13 -0.15 25.20
C ALA A 108 -5.27 -0.02 26.49
N PRO A 109 -4.73 -1.11 27.05
CA PRO A 109 -3.81 -1.03 28.18
C PRO A 109 -2.53 -0.32 27.76
N LYS A 110 -2.10 0.66 28.57
CA LYS A 110 -0.94 1.51 28.28
C LYS A 110 0.37 0.77 28.49
N LEU A 111 1.34 0.93 27.60
CA LEU A 111 2.70 0.39 27.79
C LEU A 111 3.26 0.85 29.15
N GLY A 112 3.76 -0.09 29.95
CA GLY A 112 4.32 0.18 31.27
C GLY A 112 3.31 0.20 32.43
N ASP A 113 2.00 0.19 32.14
CA ASP A 113 0.97 0.13 33.19
C ASP A 113 0.84 -1.30 33.75
N LYS A 114 1.68 -1.62 34.73
CA LYS A 114 1.74 -2.94 35.36
C LYS A 114 0.39 -3.39 35.95
N ALA A 115 -0.46 -2.46 36.39
CA ALA A 115 -1.78 -2.80 36.93
C ALA A 115 -2.76 -3.19 35.82
N ALA A 116 -2.76 -2.46 34.70
CA ALA A 116 -3.57 -2.79 33.53
C ALA A 116 -3.11 -4.08 32.84
N TRP A 117 -1.80 -4.37 32.82
CA TRP A 117 -1.26 -5.57 32.16
C TRP A 117 -1.25 -6.85 33.01
N ALA A 118 -1.25 -6.74 34.35
CA ALA A 118 -1.28 -7.89 35.26
C ALA A 118 -2.32 -9.00 34.91
N PRO A 119 -3.60 -8.72 34.57
CA PRO A 119 -4.55 -9.77 34.21
C PRO A 119 -4.20 -10.48 32.91
N PHE A 120 -3.60 -9.79 31.93
CA PHE A 120 -3.19 -10.39 30.65
C PHE A 120 -1.92 -11.22 30.81
N ILE A 121 -0.92 -10.70 31.54
CA ILE A 121 0.30 -11.43 31.89
C ILE A 121 -0.04 -12.73 32.66
N LYS A 122 -1.03 -12.68 33.56
CA LYS A 122 -1.53 -13.85 34.29
C LYS A 122 -2.29 -14.85 33.40
N ALA A 123 -2.88 -14.42 32.28
CA ALA A 123 -3.55 -15.30 31.33
C ALA A 123 -2.55 -16.14 30.50
N GLY A 124 -1.29 -15.72 30.42
CA GLY A 124 -0.21 -16.43 29.73
C GLY A 124 0.20 -15.76 28.42
N TYR A 125 1.44 -16.05 27.99
CA TYR A 125 2.03 -15.50 26.77
C TYR A 125 1.20 -15.86 25.53
N GLU A 126 0.77 -17.10 25.43
CA GLU A 126 0.08 -17.69 24.28
C GLU A 126 -1.28 -17.02 24.00
N GLU A 127 -2.06 -16.72 25.05
CA GLU A 127 -3.35 -16.03 24.90
C GLU A 127 -3.14 -14.54 24.57
N MET A 128 -2.06 -13.91 25.04
CA MET A 128 -1.69 -12.54 24.62
C MET A 128 -1.30 -12.49 23.13
N VAL A 129 -0.48 -13.44 22.67
CA VAL A 129 -0.11 -13.60 21.24
C VAL A 129 -1.34 -13.84 20.37
N LYS A 130 -2.20 -14.79 20.76
CA LYS A 130 -3.43 -15.11 20.03
C LYS A 130 -4.36 -13.90 19.89
N VAL A 131 -4.50 -13.09 20.94
CA VAL A 131 -5.25 -11.82 20.87
C VAL A 131 -4.56 -10.79 19.98
N ALA A 132 -3.23 -10.72 19.99
CA ALA A 132 -2.49 -9.80 19.13
C ALA A 132 -2.55 -10.19 17.64
N ILE A 133 -2.50 -11.49 17.31
CA ILE A 133 -2.59 -12.00 15.94
C ILE A 133 -4.03 -11.87 15.41
N HIS A 134 -5.03 -12.36 16.14
CA HIS A 134 -6.42 -12.43 15.65
C HIS A 134 -7.28 -11.21 15.99
N GLY A 135 -6.82 -10.32 16.86
CA GLY A 135 -7.60 -9.20 17.36
C GLY A 135 -8.67 -9.59 18.39
N LYS A 136 -9.15 -8.60 19.16
CA LYS A 136 -10.26 -8.77 20.12
C LYS A 136 -10.91 -7.42 20.44
N GLY A 137 -12.22 -7.33 20.22
CA GLY A 137 -12.98 -6.10 20.49
C GLY A 137 -12.47 -4.93 19.64
N ALA A 138 -11.99 -3.87 20.28
CA ALA A 138 -11.41 -2.70 19.60
C ALA A 138 -9.96 -2.90 19.11
N MET A 139 -9.30 -4.00 19.47
CA MET A 139 -7.95 -4.32 18.98
C MET A 139 -8.02 -5.09 17.66
N PRO A 140 -7.56 -4.54 16.52
CA PRO A 140 -7.57 -5.22 15.23
C PRO A 140 -6.51 -6.34 15.15
N PRO A 141 -6.69 -7.34 14.25
CA PRO A 141 -5.68 -8.37 13.95
C PRO A 141 -4.32 -7.75 13.60
N LYS A 142 -3.24 -8.30 14.16
CA LYS A 142 -1.85 -7.81 13.99
C LYS A 142 -1.67 -6.31 14.24
N GLY A 143 -2.47 -5.74 15.16
CA GLY A 143 -2.47 -4.29 15.42
C GLY A 143 -2.92 -3.44 14.23
N GLY A 144 -3.60 -4.04 13.23
CA GLY A 144 -4.06 -3.38 12.01
C GLY A 144 -3.05 -3.43 10.85
N ASN A 145 -1.91 -4.11 11.02
CA ASN A 145 -0.88 -4.24 9.99
C ASN A 145 -0.80 -5.69 9.48
N PRO A 146 -1.52 -6.05 8.40
CA PRO A 146 -1.55 -7.42 7.88
C PRO A 146 -0.21 -7.88 7.29
N SER A 147 0.71 -6.95 7.01
CA SER A 147 2.04 -7.23 6.46
C SER A 147 3.07 -7.69 7.50
N LEU A 148 2.74 -7.67 8.80
CA LEU A 148 3.60 -8.22 9.84
C LEU A 148 3.60 -9.75 9.81
N ASP A 149 4.76 -10.35 10.02
CA ASP A 149 4.86 -11.77 10.32
C ASP A 149 4.26 -12.08 11.71
N ASP A 150 3.76 -13.30 11.92
CA ASP A 150 3.26 -13.73 13.24
C ASP A 150 4.42 -13.69 14.25
N PHE A 151 5.63 -14.05 13.83
CA PHE A 151 6.85 -13.93 14.64
C PHE A 151 7.17 -12.47 15.03
N GLU A 152 6.93 -11.50 14.15
CA GLU A 152 7.12 -10.07 14.46
C GLU A 152 6.10 -9.57 15.49
N VAL A 153 4.85 -10.05 15.39
CA VAL A 153 3.80 -9.77 16.38
C VAL A 153 4.12 -10.40 17.74
N GLU A 154 4.60 -11.64 17.75
CA GLU A 154 5.06 -12.34 18.95
C GLU A 154 6.16 -11.56 19.69
N ARG A 155 7.20 -11.10 18.96
CA ARG A 155 8.25 -10.23 19.54
C ARG A 155 7.69 -8.93 20.10
N ALA A 156 6.70 -8.33 19.44
CA ALA A 156 6.03 -7.13 19.93
C ALA A 156 5.29 -7.39 21.25
N VAL A 157 4.61 -8.54 21.37
CA VAL A 157 3.94 -8.96 22.61
C VAL A 157 4.95 -9.13 23.76
N VAL A 158 6.09 -9.79 23.52
CA VAL A 158 7.16 -9.92 24.53
C VAL A 158 7.68 -8.55 24.96
N TYR A 159 7.98 -7.65 24.02
CA TYR A 159 8.42 -6.29 24.32
C TYR A 159 7.40 -5.54 25.19
N ILE A 160 6.12 -5.51 24.77
CA ILE A 160 5.06 -4.79 25.48
C ILE A 160 4.84 -5.37 26.89
N ALA A 161 4.79 -6.69 27.02
CA ALA A 161 4.59 -7.37 28.28
C ALA A 161 5.76 -7.12 29.25
N ASN A 162 7.00 -7.22 28.78
CA ASN A 162 8.19 -7.03 29.61
C ASN A 162 8.34 -5.57 30.09
N GLN A 163 8.09 -4.59 29.22
CA GLN A 163 7.98 -3.19 29.63
C GLN A 163 6.87 -2.98 30.68
N SER A 164 5.82 -3.79 30.62
CA SER A 164 4.66 -3.73 31.52
C SER A 164 4.74 -4.70 32.71
N GLY A 165 5.92 -5.24 33.02
CA GLY A 165 6.19 -6.01 34.24
C GLY A 165 6.19 -7.53 34.11
N ALA A 166 6.10 -8.08 32.90
CA ALA A 166 6.42 -9.49 32.65
C ALA A 166 7.95 -9.71 32.54
N SER A 167 8.34 -10.96 32.29
CA SER A 167 9.71 -11.35 31.93
C SER A 167 9.65 -12.59 31.02
N PHE A 168 8.89 -12.49 29.94
CA PHE A 168 8.82 -13.51 28.89
C PHE A 168 10.13 -13.53 28.09
N GLU A 169 10.58 -14.72 27.71
CA GLU A 169 11.72 -14.90 26.83
C GLU A 169 11.37 -14.47 25.40
N GLU A 170 12.34 -13.98 24.64
CA GLU A 170 12.12 -13.65 23.23
C GLU A 170 11.96 -14.95 22.42
N PRO A 171 10.95 -15.06 21.54
CA PRO A 171 10.71 -16.29 20.79
C PRO A 171 11.89 -16.55 19.86
N LYS A 172 12.25 -17.83 19.70
CA LYS A 172 13.35 -18.21 18.81
C LYS A 172 12.97 -17.84 17.38
N GLU A 173 13.85 -17.12 16.69
CA GLU A 173 13.68 -16.83 15.25
C GLU A 173 13.42 -18.14 14.49
N PRO A 174 12.33 -18.23 13.69
CA PRO A 174 12.07 -19.40 12.89
C PRO A 174 13.26 -19.59 11.96
N ALA A 175 13.80 -20.81 11.92
CA ALA A 175 14.90 -21.14 11.01
C ALA A 175 14.40 -20.90 9.58
N GLY A 176 14.90 -19.83 8.94
CA GLY A 176 14.46 -19.44 7.61
C GLY A 176 14.60 -20.59 6.63
N ASP A 177 13.64 -20.71 5.71
CA ASP A 177 13.42 -21.86 4.84
C ASP A 177 14.73 -22.42 4.28
N ALA A 178 15.24 -23.46 4.95
CA ALA A 178 16.11 -24.41 4.28
C ALA A 178 15.30 -24.99 3.11
N PRO A 179 15.88 -25.14 1.90
CA PRO A 179 15.18 -25.80 0.82
C PRO A 179 14.63 -27.12 1.32
N ALA A 180 13.35 -27.39 1.06
CA ALA A 180 12.69 -28.61 1.49
C ALA A 180 13.34 -29.81 0.79
N ALA A 181 14.43 -30.31 1.39
CA ALA A 181 15.13 -31.49 0.96
C ALA A 181 14.17 -32.68 1.07
N ASP A 182 14.01 -33.41 -0.03
CA ASP A 182 12.97 -34.41 -0.25
C ASP A 182 12.78 -35.39 0.92
N ALA A 183 11.86 -35.04 1.82
CA ALA A 183 11.39 -35.91 2.87
C ALA A 183 10.46 -36.96 2.28
N LYS A 184 11.07 -37.97 1.64
CA LYS A 184 10.44 -39.22 1.19
C LYS A 184 9.39 -39.70 2.21
N PRO A 185 8.13 -39.93 1.82
CA PRO A 185 7.11 -40.44 2.73
C PRO A 185 7.55 -41.74 3.40
N ALA A 186 7.65 -41.73 4.73
CA ALA A 186 7.85 -42.92 5.54
C ALA A 186 6.49 -43.43 5.99
N GLU A 187 6.11 -44.59 5.46
CA GLU A 187 4.79 -45.19 5.66
C GLU A 187 4.68 -45.92 7.01
N ALA A 188 3.57 -45.66 7.70
CA ALA A 188 2.90 -46.48 8.73
C ALA A 188 3.70 -47.28 9.78
N ALA A 189 3.44 -46.97 11.05
CA ALA A 189 3.23 -47.99 12.08
C ALA A 189 2.16 -47.51 13.08
N ALA A 190 1.05 -48.24 13.19
CA ALA A 190 -0.08 -47.92 14.07
C ALA A 190 -0.08 -48.77 15.36
N ALA A 191 -0.59 -48.22 16.45
CA ALA A 191 -1.08 -48.96 17.63
C ALA A 191 -2.17 -48.13 18.34
N ALA A 192 -3.20 -48.80 18.88
CA ALA A 192 -4.51 -48.18 19.17
C ALA A 192 -5.02 -48.39 20.61
N ALA A 193 -5.97 -47.53 21.03
CA ALA A 193 -7.05 -47.79 21.99
C ALA A 193 -8.12 -46.67 21.78
N ALA A 194 -9.37 -46.94 21.37
CA ALA A 194 -10.51 -47.48 22.14
C ALA A 194 -10.98 -46.50 23.26
N GLN A 195 -12.24 -46.12 23.46
CA GLN A 195 -13.59 -46.57 23.04
C GLN A 195 -14.58 -45.37 23.21
N ALA A 196 -15.85 -45.30 22.77
CA ALA A 196 -16.73 -46.09 21.88
C ALA A 196 -17.98 -45.22 21.50
N ALA A 197 -18.85 -45.69 20.60
CA ALA A 197 -20.20 -45.14 20.37
C ALA A 197 -21.20 -46.28 20.01
N PRO A 198 -22.48 -46.25 20.46
CA PRO A 198 -23.46 -47.28 20.15
C PRO A 198 -24.20 -47.04 18.83
N THR A 199 -24.46 -48.13 18.12
CA THR A 199 -25.31 -48.27 16.94
C THR A 199 -26.81 -48.24 17.26
N GLU A 200 -27.63 -47.76 16.31
CA GLU A 200 -28.80 -48.53 15.84
C GLU A 200 -29.22 -48.14 14.41
N ALA A 201 -29.89 -49.07 13.72
CA ALA A 201 -30.37 -49.03 12.33
C ALA A 201 -31.81 -49.64 12.33
N PRO A 202 -32.51 -49.99 11.23
CA PRO A 202 -32.16 -49.94 9.80
C PRO A 202 -33.29 -49.49 8.83
N ALA A 203 -33.00 -49.66 7.52
CA ALA A 203 -33.78 -49.38 6.31
C ALA A 203 -35.16 -50.05 6.13
N ALA A 204 -35.93 -49.60 5.11
CA ALA A 204 -36.41 -50.46 4.01
C ALA A 204 -37.05 -49.73 2.78
N ALA A 205 -36.60 -50.11 1.58
CA ALA A 205 -37.31 -50.33 0.30
C ALA A 205 -38.34 -49.34 -0.34
N ALA A 206 -38.17 -49.13 -1.66
CA ALA A 206 -39.19 -48.67 -2.63
C ALA A 206 -39.84 -49.87 -3.38
N PRO A 207 -40.85 -49.71 -4.29
CA PRO A 207 -40.55 -49.29 -5.69
C PRO A 207 -41.67 -48.53 -6.48
N ALA A 208 -41.30 -48.01 -7.66
CA ALA A 208 -42.00 -47.90 -8.98
C ALA A 208 -43.54 -47.74 -9.09
N ALA A 209 -44.13 -47.04 -10.09
CA ALA A 209 -43.66 -46.16 -11.17
C ALA A 209 -44.88 -45.52 -11.91
N GLU A 210 -44.71 -44.41 -12.64
CA GLU A 210 -45.24 -44.18 -14.01
C GLU A 210 -44.87 -42.78 -14.57
N ALA A 211 -44.78 -42.66 -15.89
CA ALA A 211 -44.56 -41.42 -16.66
C ALA A 211 -45.51 -41.43 -17.89
N PRO A 212 -45.95 -40.27 -18.41
CA PRO A 212 -45.26 -39.64 -19.56
C PRO A 212 -45.41 -38.09 -19.56
N ALA A 213 -44.97 -37.25 -20.51
CA ALA A 213 -44.24 -37.37 -21.79
C ALA A 213 -43.38 -36.10 -21.99
N ALA A 214 -42.34 -36.15 -22.84
CA ALA A 214 -41.65 -34.95 -23.34
C ALA A 214 -42.44 -34.29 -24.50
N PRO A 215 -42.17 -33.01 -24.83
CA PRO A 215 -41.29 -32.78 -25.99
C PRO A 215 -40.40 -31.51 -25.92
N ALA A 216 -39.59 -31.37 -26.98
CA ALA A 216 -38.83 -30.19 -27.41
C ALA A 216 -37.54 -29.85 -26.63
N ALA A 217 -36.43 -30.39 -27.14
CA ALA A 217 -35.08 -29.97 -26.77
C ALA A 217 -34.84 -28.48 -27.05
N LYS A 218 -34.16 -27.81 -26.12
CA LYS A 218 -33.43 -26.57 -26.36
C LYS A 218 -32.00 -26.82 -25.90
N ALA A 219 -31.03 -26.42 -26.72
CA ALA A 219 -29.63 -26.85 -26.58
C ALA A 219 -29.10 -26.66 -25.16
N GLU A 220 -28.46 -27.72 -24.64
CA GLU A 220 -27.69 -27.66 -23.40
C GLU A 220 -26.56 -26.62 -23.60
N ALA A 221 -26.66 -25.50 -22.88
CA ALA A 221 -25.47 -24.71 -22.61
C ALA A 221 -24.51 -25.60 -21.83
N PRO A 222 -23.18 -25.56 -22.09
CA PRO A 222 -22.23 -26.38 -21.36
C PRO A 222 -22.43 -26.17 -19.86
N ALA A 223 -22.56 -27.26 -19.11
CA ALA A 223 -22.49 -27.20 -17.66
C ALA A 223 -21.19 -26.49 -17.30
N GLU A 224 -21.31 -25.28 -16.75
CA GLU A 224 -20.17 -24.41 -16.50
C GLU A 224 -19.20 -25.21 -15.64
N GLN A 225 -17.97 -25.43 -16.15
CA GLN A 225 -16.93 -26.10 -15.40
C GLN A 225 -16.92 -25.47 -14.01
N ALA A 226 -16.94 -26.31 -12.97
CA ALA A 226 -16.49 -25.88 -11.65
C ALA A 226 -15.06 -25.38 -11.87
N ALA A 227 -14.91 -24.07 -12.03
CA ALA A 227 -13.66 -23.46 -12.38
C ALA A 227 -12.70 -23.84 -11.27
N ALA A 228 -11.60 -24.53 -11.62
CA ALA A 228 -10.57 -24.85 -10.65
C ALA A 228 -10.20 -23.53 -9.98
N ILE A 229 -10.47 -23.43 -8.69
CA ILE A 229 -10.39 -22.16 -7.96
C ILE A 229 -8.97 -21.64 -8.14
N ASP A 230 -8.84 -20.51 -8.84
CA ASP A 230 -7.54 -19.91 -9.07
C ASP A 230 -6.97 -19.54 -7.69
N PRO A 231 -5.82 -20.11 -7.29
CA PRO A 231 -5.21 -19.79 -6.00
C PRO A 231 -4.86 -18.30 -5.86
N ALA A 232 -4.78 -17.54 -6.96
CA ALA A 232 -4.70 -16.09 -6.93
C ALA A 232 -5.94 -15.43 -6.29
N GLY A 233 -7.14 -16.02 -6.45
CA GLY A 233 -8.37 -15.53 -5.84
C GLY A 233 -8.37 -15.63 -4.32
N GLU A 234 -7.95 -16.78 -3.78
CA GLU A 234 -7.76 -16.96 -2.34
C GLU A 234 -6.66 -16.04 -1.80
N LYS A 235 -5.53 -15.93 -2.52
CA LYS A 235 -4.42 -15.05 -2.14
C LYS A 235 -4.84 -13.58 -2.09
N LEU A 236 -5.61 -13.11 -3.09
CA LEU A 236 -6.10 -11.74 -3.11
C LEU A 236 -7.14 -11.51 -2.00
N TYR A 237 -8.04 -12.47 -1.77
CA TYR A 237 -8.98 -12.40 -0.65
C TYR A 237 -8.25 -12.23 0.69
N LYS A 238 -7.25 -13.09 0.97
CA LYS A 238 -6.41 -13.04 2.18
C LYS A 238 -5.52 -11.80 2.28
N SER A 239 -5.27 -11.11 1.18
CA SER A 239 -4.46 -9.88 1.14
C SER A 239 -5.29 -8.64 1.47
N VAL A 240 -6.45 -8.46 0.82
CA VAL A 240 -7.22 -7.20 0.89
C VAL A 240 -8.69 -7.39 1.26
N CYS A 241 -9.39 -8.40 0.72
CA CYS A 241 -10.84 -8.51 0.88
C CYS A 241 -11.24 -8.92 2.31
N PHE A 242 -10.43 -9.78 2.96
CA PHE A 242 -10.72 -10.32 4.29
C PHE A 242 -10.87 -9.20 5.34
N ALA A 243 -10.16 -8.08 5.20
CA ALA A 243 -10.14 -6.98 6.15
C ALA A 243 -11.56 -6.44 6.45
N CYS A 244 -12.44 -6.45 5.45
CA CYS A 244 -13.85 -6.14 5.63
C CYS A 244 -14.75 -7.39 5.64
N HIS A 245 -14.52 -8.33 4.71
CA HIS A 245 -15.43 -9.45 4.50
C HIS A 245 -15.29 -10.61 5.49
N ALA A 246 -14.22 -10.73 6.27
CA ALA A 246 -14.13 -11.78 7.28
C ALA A 246 -15.11 -11.53 8.45
N ALA A 247 -15.18 -10.29 8.95
CA ALA A 247 -16.04 -9.90 10.08
C ALA A 247 -17.34 -9.19 9.66
N GLY A 248 -17.48 -8.82 8.38
CA GLY A 248 -18.62 -8.04 7.88
C GLY A 248 -18.55 -6.55 8.27
N VAL A 249 -17.33 -5.99 8.27
CA VAL A 249 -17.07 -4.58 8.63
C VAL A 249 -17.87 -3.66 7.71
N ALA A 250 -18.43 -2.59 8.26
CA ALA A 250 -19.27 -1.63 7.52
C ALA A 250 -20.47 -2.26 6.77
N ASN A 251 -21.00 -3.38 7.28
CA ASN A 251 -22.05 -4.21 6.65
C ASN A 251 -21.62 -4.92 5.36
N ALA A 252 -20.33 -5.20 5.18
CA ALA A 252 -19.87 -6.10 4.12
C ALA A 252 -20.48 -7.51 4.31
N PRO A 253 -20.86 -8.21 3.23
CA PRO A 253 -21.34 -9.59 3.32
C PRO A 253 -20.19 -10.48 3.82
N LYS A 254 -20.45 -11.22 4.91
CA LYS A 254 -19.46 -12.06 5.59
C LYS A 254 -19.06 -13.26 4.73
N PHE A 255 -17.77 -13.52 4.61
CA PHE A 255 -17.24 -14.68 3.91
C PHE A 255 -17.81 -15.98 4.51
N GLY A 256 -18.36 -16.85 3.67
CA GLY A 256 -19.02 -18.09 4.08
C GLY A 256 -20.45 -17.95 4.64
N ASP A 257 -21.00 -16.75 4.74
CA ASP A 257 -22.38 -16.53 5.20
C ASP A 257 -23.39 -16.79 4.06
N LYS A 258 -23.82 -18.04 3.93
CA LYS A 258 -24.75 -18.47 2.87
C LYS A 258 -26.02 -17.62 2.78
N ALA A 259 -26.54 -17.14 3.91
CA ALA A 259 -27.77 -16.35 3.95
C ALA A 259 -27.52 -14.91 3.44
N ALA A 260 -26.38 -14.31 3.77
CA ALA A 260 -26.00 -12.99 3.24
C ALA A 260 -25.61 -13.04 1.75
N TRP A 261 -25.06 -14.16 1.27
CA TRP A 261 -24.59 -14.30 -0.12
C TRP A 261 -25.64 -14.80 -1.11
N ALA A 262 -26.65 -15.55 -0.69
CA ALA A 262 -27.71 -16.04 -1.60
C ALA A 262 -28.27 -14.96 -2.56
N PRO A 263 -28.75 -13.77 -2.11
CA PRO A 263 -29.27 -12.74 -3.02
C PRO A 263 -28.17 -12.05 -3.86
N LEU A 264 -26.90 -12.16 -3.47
CA LEU A 264 -25.76 -11.66 -4.26
C LEU A 264 -25.42 -12.64 -5.39
N ILE A 265 -25.42 -13.95 -5.09
CA ILE A 265 -25.21 -15.03 -6.04
C ILE A 265 -26.33 -15.04 -7.10
N GLU A 266 -27.59 -14.82 -6.68
CA GLU A 266 -28.74 -14.62 -7.59
C GLU A 266 -28.56 -13.43 -8.55
N SER A 267 -27.79 -12.39 -8.17
CA SER A 267 -27.51 -11.25 -9.05
C SER A 267 -26.49 -11.56 -10.16
N GLY A 268 -25.84 -12.73 -10.11
CA GLY A 268 -24.90 -13.23 -11.11
C GLY A 268 -23.45 -12.75 -10.91
N MET A 269 -22.51 -13.57 -11.40
CA MET A 269 -21.08 -13.32 -11.21
C MET A 269 -20.61 -11.98 -11.80
N ASP A 270 -21.03 -11.62 -13.01
CA ASP A 270 -20.56 -10.38 -13.64
C ASP A 270 -21.06 -9.12 -12.90
N THR A 271 -22.24 -9.17 -12.28
CA THR A 271 -22.74 -8.11 -11.39
C THR A 271 -21.84 -7.96 -10.16
N MET A 272 -21.49 -9.08 -9.51
CA MET A 272 -20.61 -9.08 -8.34
C MET A 272 -19.17 -8.63 -8.68
N VAL A 273 -18.61 -9.05 -9.82
CA VAL A 273 -17.30 -8.57 -10.29
C VAL A 273 -17.35 -7.08 -10.63
N SER A 274 -18.40 -6.60 -11.29
CA SER A 274 -18.57 -5.18 -11.59
C SER A 274 -18.67 -4.34 -10.31
N ILE A 275 -19.38 -4.80 -9.29
CA ILE A 275 -19.42 -4.17 -7.96
C ILE A 275 -18.03 -4.19 -7.30
N ALA A 276 -17.29 -5.30 -7.39
CA ALA A 276 -15.95 -5.40 -6.81
C ALA A 276 -14.93 -4.48 -7.50
N ILE A 277 -15.01 -4.32 -8.82
CA ILE A 277 -14.15 -3.41 -9.60
C ILE A 277 -14.48 -1.95 -9.30
N ASN A 278 -15.76 -1.57 -9.38
CA ASN A 278 -16.18 -0.16 -9.28
C ASN A 278 -16.39 0.33 -7.83
N GLY A 279 -16.51 -0.58 -6.87
CA GLY A 279 -16.90 -0.28 -5.50
C GLY A 279 -18.40 -0.05 -5.34
N LYS A 280 -18.90 -0.13 -4.09
CA LYS A 280 -20.30 0.14 -3.75
C LYS A 280 -20.44 0.48 -2.26
N GLY A 281 -21.00 1.66 -1.96
CA GLY A 281 -21.18 2.11 -0.59
C GLY A 281 -19.86 2.23 0.14
N ALA A 282 -19.67 1.45 1.22
CA ALA A 282 -18.42 1.40 1.98
C ALA A 282 -17.33 0.51 1.33
N MET A 283 -17.64 -0.27 0.29
CA MET A 283 -16.66 -1.07 -0.44
C MET A 283 -15.90 -0.18 -1.45
N PRO A 284 -14.58 0.04 -1.30
CA PRO A 284 -13.80 0.83 -2.24
C PRO A 284 -13.64 0.12 -3.59
N PRO A 285 -13.37 0.86 -4.69
CA PRO A 285 -13.03 0.29 -5.99
C PRO A 285 -11.90 -0.74 -5.87
N ARG A 286 -12.04 -1.86 -6.60
CA ARG A 286 -11.10 -2.99 -6.62
C ARG A 286 -10.76 -3.57 -5.23
N GLY A 287 -11.65 -3.39 -4.25
CA GLY A 287 -11.39 -3.73 -2.85
C GLY A 287 -10.21 -2.98 -2.22
N GLY A 288 -9.81 -1.82 -2.77
CA GLY A 288 -8.62 -1.07 -2.35
C GLY A 288 -7.30 -1.61 -2.90
N SER A 289 -7.33 -2.54 -3.86
CA SER A 289 -6.14 -3.14 -4.47
C SER A 289 -5.82 -2.59 -5.86
N GLN A 290 -4.60 -2.87 -6.33
CA GLN A 290 -4.19 -2.68 -7.73
C GLN A 290 -4.21 -4.00 -8.53
N ALA A 291 -4.88 -5.04 -8.02
CA ALA A 291 -5.02 -6.32 -8.72
C ALA A 291 -5.78 -6.15 -10.04
N SER A 292 -5.51 -6.99 -11.03
CA SER A 292 -6.15 -7.01 -12.35
C SER A 292 -7.62 -7.46 -12.30
N ASP A 293 -8.39 -7.22 -13.38
CA ASP A 293 -9.81 -7.63 -13.45
C ASP A 293 -9.96 -9.16 -13.35
N ALA A 294 -8.98 -9.91 -13.85
CA ALA A 294 -8.93 -11.37 -13.74
C ALA A 294 -8.74 -11.82 -12.27
N GLU A 295 -7.80 -11.21 -11.54
CA GLU A 295 -7.57 -11.50 -10.12
C GLU A 295 -8.77 -11.09 -9.24
N ILE A 296 -9.42 -9.96 -9.55
CA ILE A 296 -10.67 -9.55 -8.89
C ILE A 296 -11.78 -10.58 -9.16
N LYS A 297 -11.94 -11.04 -10.41
CA LYS A 297 -12.90 -12.10 -10.75
C LYS A 297 -12.62 -13.40 -9.99
N ALA A 298 -11.36 -13.82 -9.93
CA ALA A 298 -10.95 -15.00 -9.16
C ALA A 298 -11.25 -14.85 -7.66
N ALA A 299 -11.01 -13.67 -7.06
CA ALA A 299 -11.32 -13.43 -5.66
C ALA A 299 -12.84 -13.45 -5.37
N VAL A 300 -13.66 -12.85 -6.24
CA VAL A 300 -15.13 -12.92 -6.10
C VAL A 300 -15.61 -14.37 -6.26
N GLN A 301 -15.07 -15.14 -7.20
CA GLN A 301 -15.38 -16.58 -7.34
C GLN A 301 -15.02 -17.37 -6.07
N TYR A 302 -13.83 -17.17 -5.50
CA TYR A 302 -13.43 -17.79 -4.23
C TYR A 302 -14.41 -17.48 -3.08
N MET A 303 -14.87 -16.22 -2.97
CA MET A 303 -15.83 -15.81 -1.94
C MET A 303 -17.24 -16.39 -2.17
N VAL A 304 -17.65 -16.54 -3.44
CA VAL A 304 -18.91 -17.15 -3.83
C VAL A 304 -18.91 -18.66 -3.56
N GLU A 305 -17.88 -19.41 -3.94
CA GLU A 305 -17.80 -20.85 -3.64
C GLU A 305 -17.80 -21.12 -2.14
N ALA A 306 -17.12 -20.29 -1.34
CA ALA A 306 -17.13 -20.42 0.11
C ALA A 306 -18.52 -20.22 0.74
N ALA A 307 -19.45 -19.56 0.04
CA ALA A 307 -20.79 -19.23 0.51
C ALA A 307 -21.93 -20.01 -0.18
N LYS A 308 -21.60 -21.00 -1.01
CA LYS A 308 -22.55 -22.02 -1.53
C LYS A 308 -22.75 -23.14 -0.53
#